data_AF-A0A708V447-F1
#
_entry.id   AF-A0A708V447-F1
#
_cell.length_a   1.000
_cell.length_b   1.000
_cell.length_c   1.000
_cell.angle_alpha   90.00
_cell.angle_beta   90.00
_cell.angle_gamma   90.00
#
_symmetry.space_group_name_H-M   'P 1'
#
loop_
_entity.id
_entity.type
_entity.pdbx_description
1 polymer ?
#
loop_
_entity_poly.entity_id
_entity_poly.type
_entity_poly.pdbx_seq_one_letter_code
_entity_poly.pdbx_strand_id
1 'polypeptide(L)'
;STFRGGDTLTPTMVTTISDKRANPTWTPTANIRARYKAQGIDLPAVVPAGPDNPMGHHAIRLAAYGGVYLLHGTNADFGIGMRVSSGCIRLRDGDIETLFRQVTPGTKVNIINTPIKASVEPGGVRLVEVHQPLSKNIGDDPQVLPIVLNGPMQAFKDAPQTDAAVMEHVMEVRSGMPVDVTRQAEAKPQSL
;
A
#
# COMPACT_ATOMS: atom_id res chain seq x y z
N SER A 1 -10.59 22.28 -13.05
CA SER A 1 -9.29 22.12 -12.36
C SER A 1 -8.42 21.21 -13.22
N THR A 2 -7.35 21.74 -13.81
CA THR A 2 -6.44 21.06 -14.73
C THR A 2 -5.43 20.19 -13.98
N PHE A 3 -5.50 18.87 -14.15
CA PHE A 3 -4.52 17.92 -13.62
C PHE A 3 -3.20 18.02 -14.41
N ARG A 4 -2.10 18.40 -13.75
CA ARG A 4 -0.73 18.29 -14.29
C ARG A 4 -0.13 16.97 -13.82
N GLY A 5 0.00 16.00 -14.74
CA GLY A 5 0.38 14.61 -14.47
C GLY A 5 1.85 14.34 -14.11
N GLY A 6 2.49 15.19 -13.31
CA GLY A 6 3.90 15.04 -12.92
C GLY A 6 4.16 14.03 -11.80
N ASP A 7 3.38 14.10 -10.71
CA ASP A 7 3.70 13.42 -9.44
C ASP A 7 2.46 12.75 -8.85
N THR A 8 1.80 11.88 -9.61
CA THR A 8 0.53 11.31 -9.15
C THR A 8 0.79 10.23 -8.09
N LEU A 9 0.78 10.64 -6.83
CA LEU A 9 0.75 9.74 -5.68
C LEU A 9 -0.55 8.92 -5.72
N THR A 10 -0.52 7.65 -5.34
CA THR A 10 -1.76 6.90 -5.11
C THR A 10 -2.53 7.57 -3.95
N PRO A 11 -3.73 8.13 -4.18
CA PRO A 11 -4.44 8.88 -3.17
C PRO A 11 -5.16 7.95 -2.18
N THR A 12 -5.32 8.38 -0.94
CA THR A 12 -6.28 7.75 -0.03
C THR A 12 -7.70 8.08 -0.47
N MET A 13 -8.53 7.07 -0.71
CA MET A 13 -9.89 7.26 -1.23
C MET A 13 -10.77 6.04 -1.03
N VAL A 14 -12.08 6.26 -1.01
CA VAL A 14 -13.08 5.21 -1.21
C VAL A 14 -13.57 5.31 -2.66
N THR A 15 -13.54 4.19 -3.37
CA THR A 15 -14.01 4.09 -4.76
C THR A 15 -14.60 2.70 -5.02
N THR A 16 -14.89 2.40 -6.28
CA THR A 16 -15.33 1.08 -6.74
C THR A 16 -14.50 0.65 -7.95
N ILE A 17 -14.52 -0.65 -8.23
CA ILE A 17 -14.05 -1.16 -9.52
C ILE A 17 -15.04 -0.73 -10.59
N SER A 18 -14.57 -0.07 -11.65
CA SER A 18 -15.39 0.30 -12.80
C SER A 18 -15.33 -0.72 -13.93
N ASP A 19 -14.17 -1.33 -14.15
CA ASP A 19 -13.93 -2.28 -15.22
C ASP A 19 -12.76 -3.22 -14.87
N LYS A 20 -12.69 -4.38 -15.53
CA LYS A 20 -11.52 -5.26 -15.45
C LYS A 20 -11.25 -5.90 -16.82
N ARG A 21 -9.99 -5.98 -17.20
CA ARG A 21 -9.55 -6.54 -18.48
C ARG A 21 -8.42 -7.55 -18.33
N ALA A 22 -8.59 -8.73 -18.92
CA ALA A 22 -7.51 -9.68 -19.17
C ALA A 22 -6.75 -9.27 -20.43
N ASN A 23 -5.45 -9.55 -20.47
CA ASN A 23 -4.54 -9.19 -21.54
C ASN A 23 -4.65 -7.70 -21.94
N PRO A 24 -4.37 -6.77 -21.01
CA PRO A 24 -4.44 -5.35 -21.29
C PRO A 24 -3.38 -4.94 -22.31
N THR A 25 -3.71 -3.93 -23.11
CA THR A 25 -2.74 -3.14 -23.88
C THR A 25 -2.30 -1.98 -23.00
N TRP A 26 -1.05 -1.57 -23.11
CA TRP A 26 -0.55 -0.42 -22.37
C TRP A 26 -0.29 0.76 -23.30
N THR A 27 -0.84 1.92 -22.93
CA THR A 27 -0.54 3.19 -23.59
C THR A 27 0.31 4.02 -22.63
N PRO A 28 1.61 4.19 -22.90
CA PRO A 28 2.47 5.02 -22.05
C PRO A 28 1.90 6.44 -21.90
N THR A 29 2.14 7.10 -20.77
CA THR A 29 1.79 8.52 -20.64
C THR A 29 2.83 9.40 -21.34
N ALA A 30 2.52 10.67 -21.58
CA ALA A 30 3.48 11.61 -22.17
C ALA A 30 4.78 11.71 -21.35
N ASN A 31 4.67 11.72 -20.02
CA ASN A 31 5.83 11.79 -19.13
C ASN A 31 6.68 10.52 -19.16
N ILE A 32 6.06 9.34 -19.23
CA ILE A 32 6.79 8.08 -19.39
C ILE A 32 7.52 8.06 -20.73
N ARG A 33 6.86 8.48 -21.83
CA ARG A 33 7.52 8.60 -23.14
C ARG A 33 8.71 9.55 -23.09
N ALA A 34 8.56 10.72 -22.49
CA ALA A 34 9.65 11.69 -22.37
C ALA A 34 10.85 11.12 -21.57
N ARG A 35 10.59 10.41 -20.47
CA ARG A 35 11.63 9.77 -19.65
C ARG A 35 12.40 8.70 -20.43
N TYR A 36 11.70 7.79 -21.11
CA TYR A 36 12.35 6.74 -21.90
C TYR A 36 13.12 7.33 -23.10
N LYS A 37 12.55 8.35 -23.75
CA LYS A 37 13.23 9.07 -24.84
C LYS A 37 14.53 9.74 -24.38
N ALA A 38 14.57 10.30 -23.18
CA ALA A 38 15.80 10.84 -22.59
C ALA A 38 16.87 9.77 -22.32
N GLN A 39 16.49 8.49 -22.28
CA GLN A 39 17.39 7.34 -22.17
C GLN A 39 17.71 6.72 -23.54
N GLY A 40 17.29 7.36 -24.64
CA GLY A 40 17.49 6.85 -26.00
C GLY A 40 16.52 5.74 -26.41
N ILE A 41 15.43 5.53 -25.68
CA ILE A 41 14.43 4.50 -25.97
C ILE A 41 13.14 5.14 -26.49
N ASP A 42 12.79 4.87 -27.73
CA ASP A 42 11.50 5.27 -28.31
C ASP A 42 10.43 4.20 -28.03
N LEU A 43 9.47 4.54 -27.17
CA LEU A 43 8.35 3.66 -26.84
C LEU A 43 7.27 3.71 -27.94
N PRO A 44 6.63 2.57 -28.27
CA PRO A 44 5.50 2.56 -29.20
C PRO A 44 4.30 3.34 -28.62
N ALA A 45 3.40 3.77 -29.49
CA ALA A 45 2.18 4.46 -29.07
C ALA A 45 1.30 3.58 -28.16
N VAL A 46 1.23 2.29 -28.49
CA VAL A 46 0.55 1.24 -27.73
C VAL A 46 1.46 0.03 -27.68
N VAL A 47 1.69 -0.50 -26.47
CA VAL A 47 2.30 -1.82 -26.26
C VAL A 47 1.18 -2.86 -26.25
N PRO A 48 1.23 -3.88 -27.12
CA PRO A 48 0.21 -4.92 -27.16
C PRO A 48 0.23 -5.78 -25.89
N ALA A 49 -0.77 -6.62 -25.71
CA ALA A 49 -0.73 -7.65 -24.68
C ALA A 49 0.42 -8.64 -24.96
N GLY A 50 1.05 -9.16 -23.92
CA GLY A 50 2.12 -10.14 -24.02
C GLY A 50 3.14 -10.01 -22.88
N PRO A 51 4.19 -10.85 -22.88
CA PRO A 51 5.20 -10.90 -21.82
C PRO A 51 5.92 -9.56 -21.58
N ASP A 52 6.10 -8.77 -22.64
CA ASP A 52 6.80 -7.49 -22.56
C ASP A 52 5.91 -6.32 -22.11
N ASN A 53 4.63 -6.58 -21.83
CA ASN A 53 3.72 -5.53 -21.39
C ASN A 53 3.91 -5.20 -19.90
N PRO A 54 4.25 -3.96 -19.54
CA PRO A 54 4.51 -3.58 -18.15
C PRO A 54 3.28 -3.58 -17.24
N MET A 55 2.08 -3.72 -17.82
CA MET A 55 0.84 -3.91 -17.05
C MET A 55 0.59 -5.37 -16.66
N GLY A 56 1.41 -6.32 -17.12
CA GLY A 56 1.19 -7.75 -16.92
C GLY A 56 -0.07 -8.26 -17.64
N HIS A 57 -0.60 -9.39 -17.18
CA HIS A 57 -1.72 -10.07 -17.86
C HIS A 57 -3.11 -9.61 -17.43
N HIS A 58 -3.22 -8.85 -16.34
CA HIS A 58 -4.51 -8.41 -15.81
C HIS A 58 -4.46 -6.96 -15.34
N ALA A 59 -5.57 -6.25 -15.58
CA ALA A 59 -5.77 -4.90 -15.09
C ALA A 59 -7.20 -4.71 -14.60
N ILE A 60 -7.34 -3.98 -13.49
CA ILE A 60 -8.59 -3.67 -12.81
C ILE A 60 -8.63 -2.14 -12.66
N ARG A 61 -9.66 -1.51 -13.22
CA ARG A 61 -9.80 -0.06 -13.24
C ARG A 61 -10.66 0.42 -12.08
N LEU A 62 -10.21 1.49 -11.43
CA LEU A 62 -10.95 2.17 -10.38
C LEU A 62 -11.84 3.26 -10.97
N ALA A 63 -13.05 3.46 -10.45
CA ALA A 63 -13.98 4.48 -10.94
C ALA A 63 -13.52 5.92 -10.66
N ALA A 64 -12.74 6.12 -9.59
CA ALA A 64 -12.29 7.44 -9.17
C ALA A 64 -11.51 8.18 -10.26
N TYR A 65 -11.66 9.52 -10.26
CA TYR A 65 -10.94 10.44 -11.15
C TYR A 65 -11.05 10.07 -12.65
N GLY A 66 -12.20 9.54 -13.07
CA GLY A 66 -12.45 9.19 -14.47
C GLY A 66 -11.70 7.95 -14.95
N GLY A 67 -11.28 7.06 -14.06
CA GLY A 67 -10.66 5.80 -14.46
C GLY A 67 -9.15 5.83 -14.59
N VAL A 68 -8.47 6.85 -14.09
CA VAL A 68 -7.01 7.01 -14.29
C VAL A 68 -6.15 6.10 -13.41
N TYR A 69 -6.72 5.53 -12.34
CA TYR A 69 -6.03 4.59 -11.44
C TYR A 69 -6.42 3.15 -11.72
N LEU A 70 -5.41 2.28 -11.74
CA LEU A 70 -5.56 0.86 -11.98
C LEU A 70 -4.82 0.06 -10.90
N LEU A 71 -5.38 -1.11 -10.56
CA LEU A 71 -4.61 -2.23 -10.02
C LEU A 71 -4.20 -3.07 -11.24
N HIS A 72 -2.93 -3.38 -11.39
CA HIS A 72 -2.46 -4.18 -12.53
C HIS A 72 -1.28 -5.07 -12.14
N GLY A 73 -1.00 -6.06 -12.99
CA GLY A 73 0.16 -6.93 -12.87
C GLY A 73 1.48 -6.21 -13.20
N THR A 74 2.54 -6.98 -13.33
CA THR A 74 3.84 -6.47 -13.75
C THR A 74 4.61 -7.58 -14.45
N ASN A 75 5.38 -7.24 -15.46
CA ASN A 75 6.37 -8.13 -16.06
C ASN A 75 7.79 -7.93 -15.49
N ALA A 76 7.95 -6.98 -14.55
CA ALA A 76 9.20 -6.76 -13.84
C ALA A 76 9.22 -7.50 -12.51
N ASP A 77 10.34 -8.15 -12.21
CA ASP A 77 10.58 -8.86 -10.95
C ASP A 77 10.86 -7.93 -9.75
N PHE A 78 10.99 -6.62 -10.00
CA PHE A 78 11.26 -5.59 -8.99
C PHE A 78 10.23 -4.44 -9.09
N GLY A 79 10.04 -3.69 -8.00
CA GLY A 79 9.16 -2.51 -7.98
C GLY A 79 7.84 -2.67 -7.22
N ILE A 80 7.49 -3.88 -6.79
CA ILE A 80 6.34 -4.11 -5.91
C ILE A 80 6.71 -3.68 -4.49
N GLY A 81 5.81 -2.98 -3.81
CA GLY A 81 6.08 -2.35 -2.51
C GLY A 81 6.92 -1.07 -2.58
N MET A 82 7.32 -0.64 -3.79
CA MET A 82 8.08 0.59 -4.02
C MET A 82 7.26 1.63 -4.78
N ARG A 83 7.62 2.90 -4.60
CA ARG A 83 6.94 4.05 -5.19
C ARG A 83 7.42 4.34 -6.62
N VAL A 84 7.31 3.34 -7.49
CA VAL A 84 7.86 3.37 -8.85
C VAL A 84 6.82 3.61 -9.95
N SER A 85 5.54 3.69 -9.58
CA SER A 85 4.44 3.92 -10.51
C SER A 85 3.96 5.37 -10.48
N SER A 86 3.39 5.85 -11.59
CA SER A 86 2.67 7.13 -11.66
C SER A 86 1.28 7.05 -11.00
N GLY A 87 1.18 6.37 -9.85
CA GLY A 87 -0.03 6.29 -9.03
C GLY A 87 -0.86 5.00 -9.16
N CYS A 88 -0.65 4.19 -10.21
CA CYS A 88 -1.27 2.87 -10.32
C CYS A 88 -0.65 1.87 -9.33
N ILE A 89 -1.43 0.88 -8.90
CA ILE A 89 -1.03 -0.11 -7.88
C ILE A 89 -0.57 -1.38 -8.60
N ARG A 90 0.69 -1.78 -8.40
CA ARG A 90 1.29 -2.97 -9.03
C ARG A 90 1.23 -4.16 -8.09
N LEU A 91 0.79 -5.30 -8.61
CA LEU A 91 0.76 -6.60 -7.93
C LEU A 91 1.63 -7.59 -8.72
N ARG A 92 2.08 -8.68 -8.07
CA ARG A 92 2.69 -9.80 -8.81
C ARG A 92 1.65 -10.39 -9.76
N ASP A 93 2.11 -11.02 -10.83
CA ASP A 93 1.21 -11.50 -11.87
C ASP A 93 0.18 -12.53 -11.36
N GLY A 94 0.60 -13.48 -10.51
CA GLY A 94 -0.32 -14.42 -9.87
C GLY A 94 -1.27 -13.77 -8.84
N ASP A 95 -0.82 -12.72 -8.15
CA ASP A 95 -1.64 -11.98 -7.18
C ASP A 95 -2.76 -11.20 -7.90
N ILE A 96 -2.43 -10.50 -9.00
CA ILE A 96 -3.44 -9.78 -9.77
C ILE A 96 -4.41 -10.73 -10.46
N GLU A 97 -3.96 -11.89 -10.95
CA GLU A 97 -4.84 -12.89 -11.54
C GLU A 97 -5.86 -13.41 -10.51
N THR A 98 -5.38 -13.73 -9.31
CA THR A 98 -6.23 -14.19 -8.21
C THR A 98 -7.27 -13.12 -7.85
N LEU A 99 -6.83 -11.87 -7.65
CA LEU A 99 -7.73 -10.76 -7.36
C LEU A 99 -8.74 -10.55 -8.49
N PHE A 100 -8.26 -10.57 -9.75
CA PHE A 100 -9.08 -10.40 -10.94
C PHE A 100 -10.22 -11.42 -10.98
N ARG A 101 -9.97 -12.68 -10.62
CA ARG A 101 -11.02 -13.72 -10.59
C ARG A 101 -12.05 -13.49 -9.49
N GLN A 102 -11.65 -12.92 -8.35
CA GLN A 102 -12.50 -12.75 -7.17
C GLN A 102 -13.41 -11.51 -7.23
N VAL A 103 -13.00 -10.45 -7.91
CA VAL A 103 -13.71 -9.17 -7.89
C VAL A 103 -14.52 -8.91 -9.16
N THR A 104 -15.56 -8.09 -9.02
CA THR A 104 -16.45 -7.67 -10.11
C THR A 104 -16.53 -6.14 -10.17
N PRO A 105 -16.90 -5.56 -11.33
CA PRO A 105 -17.33 -4.17 -11.37
C PRO A 105 -18.37 -3.88 -10.27
N GLY A 106 -18.23 -2.74 -9.60
CA GLY A 106 -19.02 -2.35 -8.43
C GLY A 106 -18.41 -2.76 -7.08
N THR A 107 -17.44 -3.68 -7.02
CA THR A 107 -16.74 -4.02 -5.77
C THR A 107 -16.12 -2.76 -5.15
N LYS A 108 -16.40 -2.52 -3.87
CA LYS A 108 -15.87 -1.38 -3.11
C LYS A 108 -14.37 -1.53 -2.91
N VAL A 109 -13.64 -0.44 -3.10
CA VAL A 109 -12.20 -0.33 -2.86
C VAL A 109 -11.97 0.80 -1.87
N ASN A 110 -11.19 0.53 -0.82
CA ASN A 110 -10.78 1.54 0.14
C ASN A 110 -9.25 1.60 0.16
N ILE A 111 -8.69 2.71 -0.30
CA ILE A 111 -7.26 2.98 -0.26
C ILE A 111 -6.99 3.82 0.97
N ILE A 112 -6.24 3.24 1.91
CA ILE A 112 -5.85 3.87 3.16
C ILE A 112 -4.34 4.01 3.25
N ASN A 113 -3.88 4.95 4.07
CA ASN A 113 -2.48 5.09 4.45
C ASN A 113 -2.41 5.03 5.98
N THR A 114 -2.12 3.85 6.51
CA THR A 114 -2.16 3.58 7.94
C THR A 114 -0.93 2.76 8.31
N PRO A 115 0.16 3.42 8.76
CA PRO A 115 1.40 2.73 9.12
C PRO A 115 1.28 1.95 10.43
N ILE A 116 0.23 2.17 11.22
CA ILE A 116 0.01 1.48 12.49
C ILE A 116 -1.39 0.85 12.54
N LYS A 117 -1.44 -0.45 12.75
CA LYS A 117 -2.67 -1.22 12.96
C LYS A 117 -2.65 -1.80 14.36
N ALA A 118 -3.81 -1.85 15.00
CA ALA A 118 -3.96 -2.45 16.32
C ALA A 118 -5.26 -3.24 16.39
N SER A 119 -5.25 -4.32 17.15
CA SER A 119 -6.44 -5.12 17.44
C SER A 119 -6.46 -5.54 18.91
N VAL A 120 -7.67 -5.75 19.42
CA VAL A 120 -7.91 -6.45 20.68
C VAL A 120 -8.60 -7.76 20.31
N GLU A 121 -7.89 -8.85 20.48
CA GLU A 121 -8.34 -10.20 20.14
C GLU A 121 -9.20 -10.80 21.26
N PRO A 122 -9.99 -11.86 20.96
CA PRO A 122 -10.67 -12.62 21.99
C PRO A 122 -9.71 -13.07 23.10
N GLY A 123 -10.12 -12.90 24.36
CA GLY A 123 -9.25 -13.16 25.52
C GLY A 123 -8.45 -11.94 25.99
N GLY A 124 -8.60 -10.78 25.34
CA GLY A 124 -8.00 -9.52 25.78
C GLY A 124 -6.55 -9.32 25.33
N VAL A 125 -6.03 -10.21 24.49
CA VAL A 125 -4.72 -10.04 23.84
C VAL A 125 -4.77 -8.81 22.94
N ARG A 126 -3.74 -7.98 23.00
CA ARG A 126 -3.66 -6.72 22.28
C ARG A 126 -2.48 -6.77 21.33
N LEU A 127 -2.76 -6.75 20.04
CA LEU A 127 -1.73 -6.81 19.00
C LEU A 127 -1.54 -5.44 18.37
N VAL A 128 -0.30 -5.10 18.06
CA VAL A 128 0.04 -3.94 17.23
C VAL A 128 0.99 -4.34 16.12
N GLU A 129 0.77 -3.80 14.93
CA GLU A 129 1.63 -3.98 13.76
C GLU A 129 2.02 -2.59 13.26
N VAL A 130 3.31 -2.26 13.34
CA VAL A 130 3.83 -0.94 12.97
C VAL A 130 4.78 -1.06 11.79
N HIS A 131 4.48 -0.33 10.73
CA HIS A 131 5.28 -0.18 9.52
C HIS A 131 5.94 1.20 9.50
N GLN A 132 7.02 1.31 8.74
CA GLN A 132 7.58 2.61 8.40
C GLN A 132 6.57 3.42 7.56
N PRO A 133 6.38 4.73 7.83
CA PRO A 133 5.53 5.58 7.01
C PRO A 133 5.95 5.63 5.54
N LEU A 134 4.98 5.92 4.67
CA LEU A 134 5.26 6.16 3.25
C LEU A 134 6.10 7.44 3.07
N SER A 135 7.33 7.27 2.56
CA SER A 135 8.18 8.38 2.09
C SER A 135 7.50 9.17 0.97
N LYS A 136 7.65 10.50 1.00
CA LYS A 136 7.16 11.39 -0.06
C LYS A 136 8.21 11.60 -1.15
N ASN A 137 9.49 11.61 -0.75
CA ASN A 137 10.64 11.82 -1.62
C ASN A 137 11.60 10.62 -1.57
N ILE A 138 12.43 10.49 -2.62
CA ILE A 138 13.40 9.39 -2.76
C ILE A 138 14.49 9.44 -1.67
N GLY A 139 14.79 10.61 -1.11
CA GLY A 139 15.79 10.79 -0.06
C GLY A 139 15.24 10.78 1.38
N ASP A 140 13.93 10.60 1.57
CA ASP A 140 13.38 10.53 2.92
C ASP A 140 13.81 9.20 3.57
N ASP A 141 14.31 9.25 4.80
CA ASP A 141 14.47 8.06 5.64
C ASP A 141 13.13 7.77 6.35
N PRO A 142 12.38 6.74 5.94
CA PRO A 142 11.08 6.45 6.52
C PRO A 142 11.18 5.96 7.99
N GLN A 143 12.36 5.57 8.46
CA GLN A 143 12.57 5.19 9.86
C GLN A 143 12.40 6.37 10.81
N VAL A 144 12.76 7.58 10.38
CA VAL A 144 12.70 8.80 11.21
C VAL A 144 11.43 9.62 10.99
N LEU A 145 10.60 9.26 10.01
CA LEU A 145 9.33 9.97 9.78
C LEU A 145 8.37 9.80 10.97
N PRO A 146 7.64 10.85 11.37
CA PRO A 146 6.70 10.75 12.49
C PRO A 146 5.49 9.89 12.13
N ILE A 147 5.06 9.04 13.07
CA ILE A 147 3.79 8.32 13.01
C ILE A 147 2.77 9.11 13.84
N VAL A 148 1.77 9.68 13.17
CA VAL A 148 0.68 10.39 13.85
C VAL A 148 -0.41 9.38 14.22
N LEU A 149 -0.68 9.23 15.52
CA LEU A 149 -1.76 8.38 16.01
C LEU A 149 -3.10 9.14 15.93
N ASN A 150 -4.12 8.48 15.39
CA ASN A 150 -5.49 8.99 15.49
C ASN A 150 -6.05 8.72 16.89
N GLY A 151 -7.21 9.33 17.23
CA GLY A 151 -7.82 9.20 18.56
C GLY A 151 -7.97 7.75 19.07
N PRO A 152 -8.52 6.82 18.28
CA PRO A 152 -8.63 5.41 18.67
C PRO A 152 -7.28 4.74 18.96
N MET A 153 -6.26 5.01 18.14
CA MET A 153 -4.92 4.44 18.33
C MET A 153 -4.20 5.06 19.54
N GLN A 154 -4.41 6.35 19.79
CA GLN A 154 -3.93 7.00 21.00
C GLN A 154 -4.57 6.37 22.24
N ALA A 155 -5.90 6.18 22.24
CA ALA A 155 -6.59 5.48 23.30
C ALA A 155 -6.12 4.03 23.47
N PHE A 156 -5.82 3.33 22.37
CA PHE A 156 -5.21 2.00 22.42
C PHE A 156 -3.82 2.04 23.06
N LYS A 157 -2.97 3.01 22.72
CA LYS A 157 -1.64 3.16 23.34
C LYS A 157 -1.74 3.44 24.84
N ASP A 158 -2.65 4.32 25.24
CA ASP A 158 -2.77 4.81 26.62
C ASP A 158 -3.58 3.87 27.54
N ALA A 159 -4.20 2.82 26.99
CA ALA A 159 -5.01 1.89 27.76
C ALA A 159 -4.17 1.18 28.85
N PRO A 160 -4.73 0.95 30.06
CA PRO A 160 -4.02 0.28 31.14
C PRO A 160 -3.69 -1.19 30.85
N GLN A 161 -4.35 -1.80 29.87
CA GLN A 161 -4.07 -3.15 29.40
C GLN A 161 -2.92 -3.18 28.38
N THR A 162 -2.38 -2.04 27.97
CA THR A 162 -1.24 -1.94 27.05
C THR A 162 0.06 -1.88 27.82
N ASP A 163 1.02 -2.74 27.51
CA ASP A 163 2.38 -2.56 27.97
C ASP A 163 3.01 -1.35 27.25
N ALA A 164 3.26 -0.28 28.00
CA ALA A 164 3.73 0.97 27.43
C ALA A 164 5.16 0.85 26.87
N ALA A 165 6.02 0.06 27.53
CA ALA A 165 7.41 -0.13 27.13
C ALA A 165 7.49 -0.96 25.84
N VAL A 166 6.72 -2.05 25.76
CA VAL A 166 6.65 -2.86 24.54
C VAL A 166 6.04 -2.02 23.40
N MET A 167 4.97 -1.28 23.66
CA MET A 167 4.35 -0.42 22.66
C MET A 167 5.30 0.65 22.12
N GLU A 168 6.11 1.29 22.98
CA GLU A 168 7.13 2.25 22.57
C GLU A 168 8.22 1.59 21.73
N HIS A 169 8.73 0.44 22.17
CA HIS A 169 9.72 -0.32 21.40
C HIS A 169 9.22 -0.72 20.01
N VAL A 170 7.97 -1.15 19.87
CA VAL A 170 7.42 -1.52 18.56
C VAL A 170 7.23 -0.30 17.65
N MET A 171 6.86 0.86 18.22
CA MET A 171 6.78 2.13 17.49
C MET A 171 8.15 2.64 17.01
N GLU A 172 9.22 2.31 17.73
CA GLU A 172 10.60 2.58 17.34
C GLU A 172 11.11 1.61 16.28
N VAL A 173 10.91 0.30 16.47
CA VAL A 173 11.46 -0.73 15.58
C VAL A 173 10.74 -0.78 14.23
N ARG A 174 9.41 -0.64 14.21
CA ARG A 174 8.59 -0.57 12.98
C ARG A 174 8.85 -1.74 12.01
N SER A 175 8.95 -2.96 12.55
CA SER A 175 9.32 -4.17 11.79
C SER A 175 8.28 -4.62 10.76
N GLY A 176 7.04 -4.11 10.85
CA GLY A 176 5.90 -4.60 10.08
C GLY A 176 5.33 -5.93 10.56
N MET A 177 5.87 -6.51 11.64
CA MET A 177 5.36 -7.74 12.24
C MET A 177 4.38 -7.43 13.38
N PRO A 178 3.28 -8.19 13.52
CA PRO A 178 2.40 -8.08 14.68
C PRO A 178 3.14 -8.44 15.98
N VAL A 179 2.98 -7.63 17.03
CA VAL A 179 3.57 -7.83 18.36
C VAL A 179 2.48 -7.74 19.42
N ASP A 180 2.53 -8.65 20.40
CA ASP A 180 1.69 -8.62 21.59
C ASP A 180 2.17 -7.53 22.55
N VAL A 181 1.30 -6.54 22.77
CA VAL A 181 1.51 -5.41 23.70
C VAL A 181 0.55 -5.51 24.89
N THR A 182 0.07 -6.70 25.21
CA THR A 182 -0.76 -6.93 26.41
C THR A 182 0.08 -6.77 27.65
N ARG A 183 -0.38 -5.93 28.58
CA ARG A 183 0.24 -5.79 29.89
C ARG A 183 0.08 -7.09 30.67
N GLN A 184 1.20 -7.76 30.91
CA GLN A 184 1.26 -8.91 31.79
C GLN A 184 1.07 -8.43 33.23
N ALA A 185 0.27 -9.13 34.04
CA ALA A 185 0.23 -8.85 35.47
C ALA A 185 1.60 -9.19 36.09
N GLU A 186 2.15 -8.28 36.90
CA GLU A 186 3.35 -8.58 37.68
C GLU A 186 3.11 -9.85 38.51
N ALA A 187 3.95 -10.86 38.33
CA ALA A 187 3.93 -12.03 39.20
C ALA A 187 4.21 -11.55 40.63
N LYS A 188 3.21 -11.71 41.52
CA LYS A 188 3.42 -11.46 42.96
C LYS A 188 4.62 -12.29 43.41
N PRO A 189 5.61 -11.73 44.13
CA PRO A 189 6.66 -12.52 44.74
C PRO A 189 5.98 -13.59 45.60
N GLN A 190 6.31 -14.86 45.39
CA GLN A 190 5.92 -15.92 46.31
C GLN A 190 6.56 -15.60 47.66
N SER A 191 5.75 -15.16 48.62
CA SER A 191 6.15 -15.08 50.02
C SER A 191 6.46 -16.50 50.50
N LEU A 192 7.72 -16.73 50.88
CA LEU A 192 8.19 -17.92 51.59
C LEU A 192 7.56 -18.01 52.99
#